data_AF-A0A9P1BHI8-F1
#
_entry.id   AF-A0A9P1BHI8-F1
#
_cell.length_a   1.000
_cell.length_b   1.000
_cell.length_c   1.000
_cell.angle_alpha   90.00
_cell.angle_beta   90.00
_cell.angle_gamma   90.00
#
_symmetry.space_group_name_H-M   'P 1'
#
loop_
_entity.id
_entity.type
_entity.pdbx_description
1 polymer ?
#
loop_
_entity_poly.entity_id
_entity_poly.type
_entity_poly.pdbx_seq_one_letter_code
_entity_poly.pdbx_strand_id
1 'polypeptide(L)'
;MGHGGNNVIPNVHFRKVNGCQSGRNNRVFMRTWLNQAGRKKRRANTRKEKAAKIFPRPSAGLLRPLVHPPTQRYNMKLRLGKAPGQRPWS
;
A
#
# COMPACT_ATOMS: atom_id res chain seq x y z
N MET A 1 20.59 -8.18 34.69
CA MET A 1 21.30 -9.02 33.70
C MET A 1 21.65 -8.15 32.51
N GLY A 2 22.88 -7.64 32.44
CA GLY A 2 23.33 -6.75 31.36
C GLY A 2 23.62 -7.50 30.05
N HIS A 3 23.64 -6.78 28.93
CA HIS A 3 23.98 -7.31 27.62
C HIS A 3 25.39 -7.95 27.65
N GLY A 4 25.52 -9.21 27.22
CA GLY A 4 26.75 -10.00 27.29
C GLY A 4 27.81 -9.64 26.22
N GLY A 5 28.17 -8.36 26.11
CA GLY A 5 29.21 -7.88 25.19
C GLY A 5 29.01 -6.44 24.70
N ASN A 6 29.96 -5.94 23.90
CA ASN A 6 29.92 -4.60 23.28
C ASN A 6 29.02 -4.56 22.03
N ASN A 7 27.78 -5.00 22.18
CA ASN A 7 26.80 -4.95 21.10
C ASN A 7 26.00 -3.64 21.16
N VAL A 8 25.60 -3.13 19.99
CA VAL A 8 24.68 -1.99 19.91
C VAL A 8 23.40 -2.31 20.66
N ILE A 9 22.94 -1.37 21.50
CA ILE A 9 21.73 -1.53 22.28
C ILE A 9 20.56 -1.82 21.31
N PRO A 10 19.84 -2.95 21.48
CA PRO A 10 18.78 -3.33 20.56
C PRO A 10 17.62 -2.35 20.65
N ASN A 11 17.44 -1.51 19.64
CA ASN A 11 16.28 -0.63 19.52
C ASN A 11 15.10 -1.36 18.86
N VAL A 12 14.60 -2.39 19.54
CA VAL A 12 13.50 -3.21 19.04
C VAL A 12 12.17 -2.52 19.34
N HIS A 13 11.37 -2.26 18.30
CA HIS A 13 10.14 -1.48 18.39
C HIS A 13 8.89 -2.34 18.70
N PHE A 14 9.06 -3.45 19.43
CA PHE A 14 7.97 -4.29 19.96
C PHE A 14 7.58 -3.84 21.37
N ARG A 15 7.20 -2.56 21.52
CA ARG A 15 6.89 -1.92 22.82
C ARG A 15 5.42 -2.03 23.24
N LYS A 16 4.54 -2.44 22.33
CA LYS A 16 3.10 -2.70 22.55
C LYS A 16 2.82 -4.18 22.29
N VAL A 17 1.59 -4.65 22.52
CA VAL A 17 1.14 -6.04 22.30
C VAL A 17 1.08 -6.41 20.80
N ASN A 18 2.17 -6.16 20.09
CA ASN A 18 2.24 -6.04 18.64
C ASN A 18 3.29 -7.01 18.07
N GLY A 19 3.33 -8.22 18.61
CA GLY A 19 4.29 -9.25 18.21
C GLY A 19 5.34 -9.50 19.29
N CYS A 20 5.28 -10.70 19.85
CA CYS A 20 6.19 -11.35 20.80
C CYS A 20 5.97 -11.14 22.31
N GLN A 21 4.76 -10.82 22.78
CA GLN A 21 4.43 -10.87 24.22
C GLN A 21 3.55 -12.08 24.52
N SER A 22 4.03 -12.99 25.37
CA SER A 22 3.42 -14.27 25.72
C SER A 22 1.92 -14.19 26.08
N GLY A 23 1.18 -15.25 25.79
CA GLY A 23 -0.25 -15.37 26.11
C GLY A 23 -1.22 -15.00 24.98
N ARG A 24 -2.50 -14.84 25.33
CA ARG A 24 -3.64 -14.70 24.39
C ARG A 24 -3.56 -13.47 23.47
N ASN A 25 -2.83 -12.42 23.85
CA ASN A 25 -2.84 -11.12 23.18
C ASN A 25 -1.67 -10.90 22.20
N ASN A 26 -0.73 -11.84 22.08
CA ASN A 26 0.49 -11.75 21.24
C ASN A 26 0.21 -11.48 19.75
N ARG A 27 -0.96 -11.91 19.26
CA ARG A 27 -1.29 -11.98 17.82
C ARG A 27 -2.26 -10.90 17.33
N VAL A 28 -2.71 -9.99 18.20
CA VAL A 28 -3.83 -9.08 17.92
C VAL A 28 -3.56 -8.15 16.73
N PHE A 29 -2.29 -7.82 16.45
CA PHE A 29 -1.92 -6.91 15.35
C PHE A 29 -1.12 -7.58 14.22
N MET A 30 -1.05 -8.91 14.17
CA MET A 30 -0.32 -9.61 13.10
C MET A 30 -1.14 -9.62 11.81
N ARG A 31 -0.74 -8.78 10.85
CA ARG A 31 -1.33 -8.80 9.51
C ARG A 31 -0.56 -9.77 8.60
N THR A 32 -1.16 -10.92 8.33
CA THR A 32 -0.62 -11.91 7.39
C THR A 32 -0.98 -11.60 5.93
N TRP A 33 -0.25 -12.20 4.99
CA TRP A 33 -0.40 -12.00 3.55
C TRP A 33 -0.94 -13.25 2.82
N LEU A 34 -1.54 -14.20 3.54
CA LEU A 34 -2.06 -15.46 2.97
C LEU A 34 -3.09 -15.24 1.86
N ASN A 35 -3.86 -14.14 1.95
CA ASN A 35 -4.87 -13.78 0.95
C ASN A 35 -4.31 -13.01 -0.26
N GLN A 36 -2.99 -12.90 -0.43
CA GLN A 36 -2.37 -12.12 -1.51
C GLN A 36 -2.81 -12.62 -2.91
N ALA A 37 -2.79 -13.94 -3.14
CA ALA A 37 -3.25 -14.54 -4.39
C ALA A 37 -4.75 -14.29 -4.64
N GLY A 38 -5.59 -14.49 -3.62
CA GLY A 38 -7.02 -14.19 -3.70
C GLY A 38 -7.30 -12.72 -4.02
N ARG A 39 -6.54 -11.79 -3.41
CA ARG A 39 -6.64 -10.35 -3.69
C ARG A 39 -6.22 -10.02 -5.12
N LYS A 40 -5.20 -10.70 -5.68
CA LYS A 40 -4.80 -10.55 -7.10
C LYS A 40 -5.92 -10.99 -8.03
N LYS A 41 -6.50 -12.18 -7.81
CA LYS A 41 -7.62 -12.70 -8.61
C LYS A 41 -8.83 -11.77 -8.55
N ARG A 42 -9.23 -11.34 -7.35
CA ARG A 42 -10.35 -10.39 -7.16
C ARG A 42 -10.14 -9.08 -7.92
N ARG A 43 -8.96 -8.45 -7.79
CA ARG A 43 -8.63 -7.21 -8.53
C ARG A 43 -8.66 -7.40 -10.05
N ALA A 44 -8.26 -8.57 -10.55
CA ALA A 44 -8.30 -8.86 -11.98
C ALA A 44 -9.74 -8.99 -12.48
N ASN A 45 -10.59 -9.74 -11.79
CA ASN A 45 -12.00 -9.92 -12.16
C ASN A 45 -12.76 -8.58 -12.14
N THR A 46 -12.62 -7.78 -11.08
CA THR A 46 -13.24 -6.46 -10.99
C THR A 46 -12.80 -5.52 -12.13
N ARG A 47 -11.54 -5.59 -12.57
CA ARG A 47 -11.07 -4.81 -13.73
C ARG A 47 -11.71 -5.28 -15.04
N LYS A 48 -11.86 -6.60 -15.24
CA LYS A 48 -12.52 -7.17 -16.43
C LYS A 48 -14.01 -6.78 -16.48
N GLU A 49 -14.71 -6.93 -15.36
CA GLU A 49 -16.12 -6.52 -15.21
C GLU A 49 -16.29 -5.02 -15.48
N LYS A 50 -15.41 -4.17 -14.94
CA LYS A 50 -15.42 -2.73 -15.21
C LYS A 50 -15.20 -2.42 -16.69
N ALA A 51 -14.27 -3.12 -17.35
CA ALA A 51 -14.00 -2.91 -18.77
C ALA A 51 -15.19 -3.32 -19.65
N ALA A 52 -15.83 -4.46 -19.35
CA ALA A 52 -17.04 -4.91 -20.04
C ALA A 52 -18.19 -3.90 -19.90
N LYS A 53 -18.36 -3.28 -18.72
CA LYS A 53 -19.40 -2.26 -18.47
C LYS A 53 -19.15 -0.94 -19.22
N ILE A 54 -17.90 -0.58 -19.49
CA ILE A 54 -17.52 0.72 -20.08
C ILE A 54 -17.36 0.62 -21.61
N PHE A 55 -17.29 -0.60 -22.16
CA PHE A 55 -17.17 -0.84 -23.60
C PHE A 55 -18.24 -0.05 -24.38
N PRO A 56 -17.89 0.69 -25.45
CA PRO A 56 -16.63 0.67 -26.21
C PRO A 56 -15.52 1.62 -25.72
N ARG A 57 -15.73 2.36 -24.63
CA ARG A 57 -14.77 3.35 -24.15
C ARG A 57 -13.56 2.69 -23.48
N PRO A 58 -12.37 3.32 -23.53
CA PRO A 58 -11.18 2.79 -22.85
C PRO A 58 -11.37 2.75 -21.33
N SER A 59 -11.00 1.63 -20.70
CA SER A 59 -11.21 1.37 -19.27
C SER A 59 -10.24 2.11 -18.34
N ALA A 60 -9.18 2.73 -18.89
CA ALA A 60 -8.14 3.46 -18.16
C ALA A 60 -8.63 4.76 -17.50
N GLY A 61 -9.88 5.18 -17.79
CA GLY A 61 -10.50 6.37 -17.23
C GLY A 61 -10.23 7.63 -18.06
N LEU A 62 -10.37 8.79 -17.42
CA LEU A 62 -10.14 10.09 -18.04
C LEU A 62 -8.63 10.34 -18.27
N LEU A 63 -8.32 11.18 -19.27
CA LEU A 63 -6.96 11.66 -19.51
C LEU A 63 -6.43 12.41 -18.27
N ARG A 64 -5.16 12.17 -17.94
CA ARG A 64 -4.50 12.70 -16.74
C ARG A 64 -3.35 13.61 -17.16
N PRO A 65 -3.16 14.78 -16.52
CA PRO A 65 -2.05 15.67 -16.84
C PRO A 65 -0.70 15.08 -16.42
N LEU A 66 0.37 15.45 -17.10
CA LEU A 66 1.74 15.17 -16.67
C LEU A 66 2.18 16.22 -15.65
N VAL A 67 2.73 15.79 -14.52
CA VAL A 67 3.12 16.66 -13.41
C VAL A 67 4.45 16.23 -12.82
N HIS A 68 5.28 17.20 -12.43
CA HIS A 68 6.53 16.95 -11.69
C HIS A 68 6.27 16.72 -10.18
N PRO A 69 6.95 15.78 -9.51
CA PRO A 69 6.96 15.64 -8.06
C PRO A 69 7.54 16.89 -7.35
N PRO A 70 7.09 17.21 -6.13
CA PRO A 70 7.38 18.50 -5.49
C PRO A 70 8.80 18.67 -4.92
N THR A 71 9.60 17.59 -4.84
CA THR A 71 10.92 17.64 -4.22
C THR A 71 12.03 17.71 -5.26
N GLN A 72 13.11 18.42 -4.95
CA GLN A 72 14.27 18.58 -5.85
C GLN A 72 14.82 17.24 -6.34
N ARG A 73 14.93 16.25 -5.45
CA ARG A 73 15.42 14.89 -5.76
C ARG A 73 14.64 14.21 -6.89
N TYR A 74 13.35 14.51 -7.04
CA TYR A 74 12.47 13.85 -8.00
C TYR A 74 11.88 14.80 -9.04
N ASN A 75 12.27 16.08 -9.06
CA ASN A 75 11.74 17.07 -9.99
C ASN A 75 11.99 16.68 -11.46
N MET A 76 13.06 15.94 -11.76
CA MET A 76 13.32 15.46 -13.13
C MET A 76 12.38 14.32 -13.57
N LYS A 77 11.67 13.67 -12.65
CA LYS A 77 10.76 12.57 -12.96
C LYS A 77 9.38 13.12 -13.29
N LEU A 78 8.69 12.49 -14.25
CA LEU A 78 7.29 12.78 -14.55
C LEU A 78 6.37 11.75 -13.89
N ARG A 79 5.18 12.19 -13.49
CA ARG A 79 4.10 11.31 -13.02
C ARG A 79 2.74 11.77 -13.55
N LEU A 80 1.79 10.84 -13.60
CA LEU A 80 0.40 11.17 -13.91
C LEU A 80 -0.25 11.89 -12.72
N GLY A 81 -0.70 13.11 -12.95
CA GLY A 81 -1.44 13.93 -12.01
C GLY A 81 -2.87 13.45 -11.81
N LYS A 82 -3.63 14.22 -11.02
CA LYS A 82 -5.08 14.04 -10.89
C LYS A 82 -5.76 14.91 -11.95
N ALA A 83 -6.72 14.35 -12.68
CA ALA A 83 -7.52 15.09 -13.64
C ALA A 83 -8.58 15.94 -12.91
N PRO A 84 -8.93 17.13 -13.42
CA PRO A 84 -10.06 17.90 -12.90
C PRO A 84 -11.36 17.08 -13.01
N GLY A 85 -12.19 17.10 -11.97
CA GLY A 85 -13.48 16.40 -11.91
C GLY A 85 -13.48 15.01 -11.24
N GLN A 86 -12.31 14.43 -10.89
CA GLN A 86 -12.28 13.21 -10.07
C GLN A 86 -12.54 13.52 -8.60
N ARG A 87 -13.81 13.49 -8.17
CA ARG A 87 -14.17 13.61 -6.75
C ARG A 87 -13.49 12.51 -5.92
N PRO A 88 -13.04 12.81 -4.69
CA PRO A 88 -12.34 11.85 -3.85
C PRO A 88 -13.21 10.68 -3.34
N TRP A 89 -14.54 10.76 -3.48
CA TRP A 89 -15.51 9.87 -2.84
C TRP A 89 -16.58 9.32 -3.81
N SER A 90 -16.20 8.91 -5.02
CA SER A 90 -17.15 8.35 -5.99
C SER A 90 -16.68 7.00 -6.53
#